data_AF-A0A662UHW5-F1
#
_entry.id   AF-A0A662UHW5-F1
#
_cell.length_a   1.000
_cell.length_b   1.000
_cell.length_c   1.000
_cell.angle_alpha   90.00
_cell.angle_beta   90.00
_cell.angle_gamma   90.00
#
_symmetry.space_group_name_H-M   'P 1'
#
loop_
_entity.id
_entity.type
_entity.pdbx_description
1 polymer ?
#
loop_
_entity_poly.entity_id
_entity_poly.type
_entity_poly.pdbx_seq_one_letter_code
_entity_poly.pdbx_strand_id
1 'polypeptide(L)'
;MIKLYDELSRSRTGKHAYRQLPLMVKPDGTVERIAKVNAKRNVKSLYSRGYAYEIYVDVPKDAYAVQLKMIKNLRNNVKGVIEVYDSEGRLRLRAVYRDGKVRRSRGDPALERVVRRVLEYLNIPYRRINMGTGIG
;
A
#
# COMPACT_ATOMS: atom_id res chain seq x y z
N MET A 1 -7.17 12.59 -10.74
CA MET A 1 -5.97 11.81 -11.08
C MET A 1 -4.94 11.81 -9.95
N ILE A 2 -4.54 10.63 -9.51
CA ILE A 2 -3.59 10.39 -8.41
C ILE A 2 -2.42 9.58 -8.95
N LYS A 3 -1.23 9.86 -8.42
CA LYS A 3 0.00 9.15 -8.75
C LYS A 3 0.28 8.04 -7.75
N LEU A 4 0.38 6.81 -8.24
CA LEU A 4 0.73 5.61 -7.47
C LEU A 4 1.86 4.86 -8.17
N TYR A 5 2.32 3.77 -7.56
CA TYR A 5 3.34 2.90 -8.13
C TYR A 5 2.94 1.42 -8.04
N ASP A 6 3.32 0.66 -9.06
CA ASP A 6 3.32 -0.80 -9.06
C ASP A 6 4.76 -1.29 -9.27
N GLU A 7 5.31 -1.91 -8.24
CA GLU A 7 6.67 -2.43 -8.26
C GLU A 7 6.72 -3.84 -7.67
N LEU A 8 7.45 -4.71 -8.34
CA LEU A 8 7.89 -5.99 -7.81
C LEU A 8 9.37 -6.13 -8.15
N SER A 9 10.23 -5.96 -7.15
CA SER A 9 11.67 -6.02 -7.35
C SER A 9 12.39 -6.82 -6.26
N ARG A 10 13.56 -7.37 -6.60
CA ARG A 10 14.41 -8.14 -5.69
C ARG A 10 15.90 -7.94 -5.95
N SER A 11 16.71 -8.15 -4.92
CA SER A 11 18.17 -8.14 -5.07
C SER A 11 18.62 -9.27 -6.00
N ARG A 12 19.86 -9.18 -6.51
CA ARG A 12 20.47 -10.24 -7.33
C ARG A 12 20.40 -11.62 -6.66
N THR A 13 20.61 -11.66 -5.35
CA THR A 13 20.60 -12.87 -4.52
C THR A 13 19.20 -13.28 -4.03
N GLY A 14 18.16 -12.48 -4.28
CA GLY A 14 16.80 -12.73 -3.80
C GLY A 14 16.59 -12.55 -2.29
N LYS A 15 17.64 -12.24 -1.52
CA LYS A 15 17.56 -12.05 -0.06
C LYS A 15 16.80 -10.79 0.35
N HIS A 16 16.73 -9.80 -0.54
CA HIS A 16 15.86 -8.64 -0.38
C HIS A 16 14.79 -8.65 -1.46
N ALA A 17 13.56 -8.29 -1.08
CA ALA A 17 12.45 -8.12 -2.00
C ALA A 17 11.62 -6.91 -1.60
N TYR A 18 11.06 -6.24 -2.59
CA TYR A 18 10.18 -5.10 -2.45
C TYR A 18 8.94 -5.29 -3.30
N ARG A 19 7.78 -5.02 -2.69
CA ARG A 19 6.49 -5.01 -3.35
C ARG A 19 5.80 -3.70 -3.05
N GLN A 20 5.58 -2.89 -4.07
CA GLN A 20 4.68 -1.75 -4.01
C GLN A 20 3.45 -2.08 -4.85
N LEU A 21 2.27 -2.06 -4.24
CA LEU A 21 1.04 -2.51 -4.89
C LEU A 21 -0.03 -1.42 -4.75
N PRO A 22 -0.59 -0.93 -5.87
CA PRO A 22 -1.72 -0.02 -5.87
C PRO A 22 -3.03 -0.80 -5.84
N LEU A 23 -3.91 -0.44 -4.93
CA LEU A 23 -5.21 -1.04 -4.71
C LEU A 23 -6.27 0.06 -4.65
N MET A 24 -7.52 -0.33 -4.84
CA MET A 24 -8.68 0.53 -4.63
C MET A 24 -9.64 -0.17 -3.68
N VAL A 25 -10.18 0.59 -2.73
CA VAL A 25 -11.23 0.15 -1.81
C VAL A 25 -12.49 0.94 -2.13
N LYS A 26 -13.51 0.23 -2.58
CA LYS A 26 -14.82 0.77 -2.95
C LYS A 26 -15.68 1.05 -1.70
N PRO A 27 -16.76 1.85 -1.82
CA PRO A 27 -17.64 2.18 -0.68
C PRO A 27 -18.25 0.95 0.01
N ASP A 28 -18.55 -0.10 -0.75
CA ASP A 28 -19.04 -1.39 -0.27
C ASP A 28 -17.99 -2.19 0.52
N GLY A 29 -16.73 -1.75 0.50
CA GLY A 29 -15.59 -2.40 1.12
C GLY A 29 -14.90 -3.44 0.22
N THR A 30 -15.32 -3.57 -1.05
CA THR A 30 -14.65 -4.40 -2.04
C THR A 30 -13.26 -3.85 -2.32
N VAL A 31 -12.27 -4.75 -2.39
CA VAL A 31 -10.88 -4.39 -2.70
C VAL A 31 -10.50 -4.98 -4.03
N GLU A 32 -9.89 -4.17 -4.89
CA GLU A 32 -9.36 -4.61 -6.18
C GLU A 32 -7.98 -4.03 -6.47
N ARG A 33 -7.22 -4.72 -7.31
CA ARG A 33 -6.01 -4.13 -7.90
C ARG A 33 -6.42 -3.10 -8.94
N ILE A 34 -5.73 -1.96 -8.94
CA ILE A 34 -5.95 -0.94 -9.96
C ILE A 34 -5.36 -1.46 -11.29
N ALA A 35 -6.24 -1.92 -12.18
CA ALA A 35 -5.87 -2.41 -13.51
C ALA A 35 -6.01 -1.34 -14.59
N LYS A 36 -7.06 -0.51 -14.51
CA LYS A 36 -7.31 0.60 -15.45
C LYS A 36 -6.55 1.83 -14.97
N VAL A 37 -5.61 2.29 -15.79
CA VAL A 37 -4.77 3.46 -15.51
C VAL A 37 -4.87 4.43 -16.69
N ASN A 38 -4.80 5.72 -16.41
CA ASN A 38 -4.82 6.78 -17.42
C ASN A 38 -3.47 6.88 -18.12
N ALA A 39 -2.39 6.67 -17.37
CA ALA A 39 -1.03 6.66 -17.87
C ALA A 39 -0.15 5.72 -17.04
N LYS A 40 0.90 5.21 -17.68
CA LYS A 40 1.89 4.32 -17.08
C LYS A 40 3.28 4.68 -17.59
N ARG A 41 4.23 4.88 -16.68
CA ARG A 41 5.62 5.23 -16.99
C ARG A 41 6.56 4.22 -16.34
N ASN A 42 7.52 3.70 -17.10
CA ASN A 42 8.59 2.88 -16.55
C ASN A 42 9.51 3.74 -15.67
N VAL A 43 9.81 3.26 -14.47
CA VAL A 43 10.73 3.92 -13.55
C VAL A 43 11.76 2.91 -13.04
N LYS A 44 12.87 3.44 -12.53
CA LYS A 44 13.91 2.59 -11.92
C LYS A 44 13.33 1.91 -10.68
N SER A 45 13.40 0.59 -10.63
CA SER A 45 13.04 -0.19 -9.45
C SER A 45 14.02 0.04 -8.29
N LEU A 46 13.54 -0.16 -7.06
CA LEU A 46 14.33 -0.14 -5.84
C LEU A 46 15.45 -1.19 -5.88
N TYR A 47 15.17 -2.38 -6.40
CA TYR A 47 16.15 -3.45 -6.54
C TYR A 47 16.43 -3.83 -8.00
N SER A 48 17.61 -4.41 -8.22
CA SER A 48 18.21 -4.71 -9.53
C SER A 48 17.41 -5.63 -10.45
N ARG A 49 16.50 -6.46 -9.94
CA ARG A 49 15.72 -7.41 -10.75
C ARG A 49 14.23 -7.18 -10.53
N GLY A 50 13.45 -7.09 -11.61
CA GLY A 50 11.99 -6.95 -11.55
C GLY A 50 11.49 -5.78 -12.40
N TYR A 51 10.37 -5.21 -12.01
CA TYR A 51 9.75 -4.09 -12.69
C TYR A 51 9.33 -3.02 -11.70
N ALA A 52 9.26 -1.77 -12.16
CA ALA A 52 8.61 -0.68 -11.44
C ALA A 52 7.93 0.27 -12.43
N TYR A 53 6.72 0.67 -12.08
CA TYR A 53 5.93 1.61 -12.86
C TYR A 53 5.36 2.69 -11.96
N GLU A 54 5.45 3.93 -12.43
CA GLU A 54 4.60 5.02 -11.97
C GLU A 54 3.29 4.95 -12.76
N ILE A 55 2.16 4.99 -12.06
CA ILE A 55 0.82 4.92 -12.66
C ILE A 55 -0.03 6.11 -12.24
N TYR A 56 -0.91 6.53 -13.14
CA TYR A 56 -1.84 7.63 -12.91
C TYR A 56 -3.26 7.11 -13.02
N VAL A 57 -4.08 7.40 -12.01
CA VAL A 57 -5.38 6.74 -11.82
C VAL A 57 -6.42 7.78 -11.42
N ASP A 58 -7.63 7.69 -11.95
CA ASP A 58 -8.78 8.40 -11.38
C ASP A 58 -9.47 7.52 -10.34
N VAL A 59 -9.70 8.11 -9.17
CA VAL A 59 -10.35 7.45 -8.03
C VAL A 59 -11.73 8.06 -7.86
N PRO A 60 -12.80 7.25 -7.80
CA PRO A 60 -14.14 7.73 -7.49
C PRO A 60 -14.18 8.50 -6.17
N LYS A 61 -15.07 9.50 -6.06
CA LYS A 61 -15.14 10.40 -4.89
C LYS A 61 -15.40 9.69 -3.56
N ASP A 62 -16.08 8.56 -3.62
CA ASP A 62 -16.51 7.72 -2.51
C ASP A 62 -15.59 6.50 -2.28
N ALA A 63 -14.54 6.36 -3.10
CA ALA A 63 -13.55 5.29 -2.99
C ALA A 63 -12.23 5.82 -2.43
N TYR A 64 -11.39 4.88 -1.98
CA TYR A 64 -10.02 5.17 -1.54
C TYR A 64 -9.00 4.45 -2.42
N ALA A 65 -7.97 5.16 -2.83
CA ALA A 65 -6.74 4.53 -3.32
C ALA A 65 -5.88 4.09 -2.14
N VAL A 66 -5.31 2.89 -2.21
CA VAL A 66 -4.38 2.37 -1.21
C VAL A 66 -3.06 2.01 -1.88
N GLN A 67 -1.97 2.57 -1.36
CA GLN A 67 -0.62 2.16 -1.71
C GLN A 67 -0.04 1.29 -0.59
N LEU A 68 0.09 0.00 -0.86
CA LEU A 68 0.84 -0.92 -0.01
C LEU A 68 2.31 -0.91 -0.42
N LYS A 69 3.23 -0.81 0.54
CA LYS A 69 4.68 -0.92 0.38
C LYS A 69 5.21 -1.96 1.36
N MET A 70 5.75 -3.08 0.87
CA MET A 70 6.27 -4.18 1.69
C MET A 70 7.72 -4.47 1.32
N ILE A 71 8.59 -4.53 2.33
CA ILE A 71 10.02 -4.82 2.18
C ILE A 71 10.35 -6.07 3.00
N LYS A 72 10.97 -7.05 2.34
CA LYS A 72 11.59 -8.21 2.97
C LYS A 72 13.09 -7.96 3.15
N ASN A 73 13.61 -8.18 4.35
CA ASN A 73 15.04 -8.07 4.65
C ASN A 73 15.78 -9.43 4.59
N LEU A 74 17.10 -9.40 4.79
CA LEU A 74 17.98 -10.58 4.81
C LEU A 74 17.57 -11.64 5.84
N ARG A 75 16.90 -11.25 6.92
CA ARG A 75 16.43 -12.15 7.99
C ARG A 75 15.03 -12.69 7.72
N ASN A 76 14.53 -12.56 6.49
CA ASN A 76 13.16 -12.88 6.08
C ASN A 76 12.06 -12.11 6.81
N ASN A 77 12.39 -11.06 7.57
CA ASN A 77 11.40 -10.21 8.22
C ASN A 77 10.78 -9.25 7.19
N VAL A 78 9.47 -9.12 7.26
CA VAL A 78 8.69 -8.22 6.40
C VAL A 78 8.20 -7.03 7.22
N LYS A 79 8.47 -5.84 6.71
CA LYS A 79 7.91 -4.58 7.21
C LYS A 79 7.23 -3.85 6.07
N GLY A 80 6.31 -2.97 6.39
CA GLY A 80 5.64 -2.20 5.36
C GLY A 80 4.90 -0.97 5.84
N VAL A 81 4.32 -0.30 4.87
CA VAL A 81 3.51 0.90 5.03
C VAL A 81 2.27 0.75 4.16
N ILE A 82 1.13 1.16 4.70
CA ILE A 82 -0.16 1.21 4.02
C ILE A 82 -0.58 2.68 4.02
N GLU A 83 -0.65 3.28 2.85
CA GLU A 83 -1.04 4.68 2.65
C GLU A 83 -2.41 4.72 1.97
N VAL A 84 -3.35 5.47 2.56
CA VAL A 84 -4.73 5.63 2.07
C VAL A 84 -4.89 7.06 1.55
N TYR A 85 -5.37 7.18 0.33
CA TYR A 85 -5.58 8.44 -0.38
C TYR A 85 -7.05 8.61 -0.75
N ASP A 86 -7.57 9.82 -0.61
CA ASP A 86 -8.88 10.20 -1.16
C ASP A 86 -8.80 10.44 -2.68
N SER A 87 -9.95 10.75 -3.32
CA SER A 87 -10.04 11.01 -4.76
C SER A 87 -9.20 12.18 -5.27
N GLU A 88 -8.82 13.10 -4.37
CA GLU A 88 -7.99 14.25 -4.68
C GLU A 88 -6.49 13.95 -4.51
N GLY A 89 -6.13 12.74 -4.08
CA GLY A 89 -4.75 12.34 -3.83
C GLY A 89 -4.20 12.82 -2.49
N ARG A 90 -5.04 13.33 -1.60
CA ARG A 90 -4.62 13.71 -0.25
C ARG A 90 -4.44 12.44 0.58
N LEU A 91 -3.32 12.34 1.27
CA LEU A 91 -3.07 11.24 2.18
C LEU A 91 -3.98 11.38 3.42
N ARG A 92 -4.92 10.47 3.58
CA ARG A 92 -5.88 10.46 4.68
C ARG A 92 -5.43 9.62 5.87
N LEU A 93 -4.71 8.53 5.61
CA LEU A 93 -4.17 7.65 6.66
C LEU A 93 -2.85 7.05 6.20
N ARG A 94 -1.89 6.96 7.12
CA ARG A 94 -0.70 6.13 6.97
C ARG A 94 -0.57 5.18 8.15
N ALA A 95 -0.53 3.89 7.85
CA ALA A 95 -0.28 2.84 8.83
C ALA A 95 1.04 2.11 8.54
N VAL A 96 1.73 1.68 9.58
CA VAL A 96 2.97 0.91 9.50
C VAL A 96 2.69 -0.53 9.92
N TYR A 97 3.14 -1.48 9.11
CA TYR A 97 3.15 -2.90 9.39
C TYR A 97 4.53 -3.33 9.85
N ARG A 98 4.64 -3.87 11.07
CA ARG A 98 5.90 -4.39 11.63
C ARG A 98 5.63 -5.50 12.64
N ASP A 99 6.35 -6.61 12.52
CA ASP A 99 6.28 -7.74 13.45
C ASP A 99 4.84 -8.26 13.66
N GLY A 100 4.05 -8.30 12.57
CA GLY A 100 2.65 -8.70 12.58
C GLY A 100 1.70 -7.69 13.22
N LYS A 101 2.15 -6.47 13.53
CA LYS A 101 1.32 -5.40 14.12
C LYS A 101 1.16 -4.27 13.12
N VAL A 102 -0.07 -3.77 12.99
CA VAL A 102 -0.39 -2.59 12.19
C VAL A 102 -0.67 -1.43 13.13
N ARG A 103 0.01 -0.30 12.93
CA ARG A 103 -0.13 0.88 13.77
C ARG A 103 -0.32 2.13 12.93
N ARG A 104 -1.23 3.01 13.32
CA ARG A 104 -1.32 4.33 12.71
C ARG A 104 -0.04 5.11 12.98
N SER A 105 0.46 5.74 11.94
CA SER A 105 1.59 6.67 11.98
C SER A 105 1.10 8.12 11.92
N ARG A 106 0.10 8.42 11.07
CA ARG A 106 -0.56 9.72 10.99
C ARG A 106 -1.91 9.65 10.27
N GLY A 107 -2.72 10.69 10.41
CA GLY A 107 -4.00 10.84 9.72
C GLY A 107 -5.17 10.23 10.49
N ASP A 108 -6.26 9.97 9.79
CA ASP A 108 -7.56 9.64 10.39
C ASP A 108 -7.67 8.17 10.82
N PRO A 109 -7.79 7.87 12.14
CA PRO A 109 -7.96 6.51 12.63
C PRO A 109 -9.28 5.85 12.20
N ALA A 110 -10.31 6.62 11.80
CA ALA A 110 -11.58 6.07 11.33
C ALA A 110 -11.43 5.23 10.05
N LEU A 111 -10.33 5.40 9.32
CA LEU A 111 -9.99 4.62 8.13
C LEU A 111 -9.39 3.24 8.44
N GLU A 112 -9.46 2.77 9.69
CA GLU A 112 -9.06 1.41 10.07
C GLU A 112 -9.68 0.34 9.16
N ARG A 113 -10.98 0.47 8.86
CA ARG A 113 -11.71 -0.50 8.03
C ARG A 113 -11.08 -0.65 6.64
N VAL A 114 -10.60 0.45 6.03
CA VAL A 114 -9.93 0.43 4.72
C VAL A 114 -8.64 -0.38 4.79
N VAL A 115 -7.82 -0.15 5.82
CA VAL A 115 -6.57 -0.89 6.03
C VAL A 115 -6.84 -2.38 6.27
N ARG A 116 -7.84 -2.69 7.10
CA ARG A 116 -8.23 -4.06 7.41
C ARG A 116 -8.64 -4.83 6.15
N ARG A 117 -9.51 -4.23 5.32
CA ARG A 117 -9.96 -4.83 4.05
C ARG A 117 -8.80 -5.18 3.11
N VAL A 118 -7.79 -4.31 3.03
CA VAL A 118 -6.59 -4.55 2.21
C VAL A 118 -5.76 -5.72 2.74
N LEU A 119 -5.59 -5.82 4.05
CA LEU A 119 -4.86 -6.94 4.66
C LEU A 119 -5.57 -8.27 4.42
N GLU A 120 -6.88 -8.29 4.59
CA GLU A 120 -7.75 -9.45 4.34
C GLU A 120 -7.68 -9.88 2.87
N TYR A 121 -7.88 -8.95 1.94
CA TYR A 121 -7.84 -9.21 0.50
C TYR A 121 -6.51 -9.84 0.04
N LEU A 122 -5.39 -9.39 0.61
CA LEU A 122 -4.06 -9.89 0.26
C LEU A 122 -3.59 -11.07 1.11
N ASN A 123 -4.41 -11.55 2.05
CA ASN A 123 -4.02 -12.55 3.05
C ASN A 123 -2.73 -12.19 3.79
N ILE A 124 -2.53 -10.90 4.11
CA ILE A 124 -1.38 -10.46 4.90
C ILE A 124 -1.64 -10.82 6.37
N PRO A 125 -0.80 -11.64 7.01
CA PRO A 125 -1.01 -12.03 8.40
C PRO A 125 -0.81 -10.83 9.33
N TYR A 126 -1.73 -10.63 10.28
CA TYR A 126 -1.59 -9.62 11.32
C TYR A 126 -2.20 -10.13 12.64
N ARG A 127 -1.58 -9.74 13.77
CA ARG A 127 -2.03 -10.09 15.13
C ARG A 127 -2.90 -9.00 15.74
N ARG A 128 -2.61 -7.73 15.42
CA ARG A 128 -3.30 -6.57 15.99
C ARG A 128 -3.22 -5.37 15.06
N ILE A 129 -4.32 -4.63 15.00
CA ILE A 129 -4.39 -3.28 14.44
C ILE A 129 -4.58 -2.30 15.61
N ASN A 130 -3.81 -1.22 15.64
CA ASN A 130 -3.93 -0.17 16.64
C ASN A 130 -3.86 1.21 15.95
N MET A 131 -5.02 1.86 15.84
CA MET A 131 -5.12 3.20 15.26
C MET A 131 -5.03 4.33 16.30
N GLY A 132 -4.95 4.03 17.60
CA GLY A 132 -4.82 5.04 18.65
C GLY A 132 -3.45 5.74 18.68
N THR A 133 -2.44 5.20 18.00
CA THR A 133 -1.08 5.76 17.97
C THR A 133 -0.89 6.76 16.82
N GLY A 134 0.07 7.69 16.94
CA GLY A 134 0.46 8.61 15.86
C GLY A 134 -0.12 10.02 15.98
N ILE A 135 0.32 10.93 15.11
CA ILE A 135 -0.10 12.35 15.11
C ILE A 135 -1.36 12.57 14.25
N GLY A 136 -2.20 13.52 14.64
CA GLY A 136 -3.39 13.95 13.89
C GLY A 136 -3.02 14.52 12.54
#